data_AF-A0A443IM47-F1
#
_entry.id   AF-A0A443IM47-F1
#
_cell.length_a   1.000
_cell.length_b   1.000
_cell.length_c   1.000
_cell.angle_alpha   90.00
_cell.angle_beta   90.00
_cell.angle_gamma   90.00
#
_symmetry.space_group_name_H-M   'P 1'
#
loop_
_entity.id
_entity.type
_entity.pdbx_description
1 polymer ?
#
loop_
_entity_poly.entity_id
_entity_poly.type
_entity_poly.pdbx_seq_one_letter_code
_entity_poly.pdbx_strand_id
1 'polypeptide(L)'
;MADILSYITFGIVVFLFVVFLIVIFSWRPIMKMIVKQTGKIIFTDSYQENIIEMMPGFKHMGIQNALENNLRTESGDLLHRPLGSSKNWPHLDPITFIPAQTSPFAVSSEDEVDVSVTIGPKAKKPMKIDIPLMISGMAYGVGVSAEVRLAFAQAANKTGTAVNSGEGGIMQEELDAAGKYILQFSKTEWGKDEKFIKRADMIEIKLGQGAKLGMGAKISPKNLTGRAREVMGLKKDEDAIIHEHFFENQTLKDLKELVDELRDQSGGVPIGAKMGAGGKIEEDIDHLLEMGVDYIAVDGGQAATHAGAPVLSDDFGIPTLHAVVRASNHLKRRKVKDRVSLVVSGGLVIPGHFLKVLALGADAVYVGSAILFATAHSQVTKALPFEPPTQVVWNEGKYSHQFKVEDGAKSAEKFLNASIEEMKTALRAMGKRSLKELSRKDLTSYDELTARMIGIPYTFQPLGGKGK
;
A
#
# COMPACT_ATOMS: atom_id res chain seq x y z
N MET A 1 -50.67 37.21 2.24
CA MET A 1 -49.81 36.06 1.88
C MET A 1 -48.94 35.57 3.04
N ALA A 2 -48.50 36.44 3.96
CA ALA A 2 -47.71 36.03 5.14
C ALA A 2 -48.47 35.10 6.12
N ASP A 3 -49.77 35.33 6.33
CA ASP A 3 -50.54 34.54 7.31
C ASP A 3 -50.76 33.09 6.87
N ILE A 4 -51.04 32.83 5.58
CA ILE A 4 -51.27 31.48 5.06
C ILE A 4 -50.01 30.60 5.21
N LEU A 5 -48.82 31.16 4.99
CA LEU A 5 -47.56 30.46 5.15
C LEU A 5 -47.28 30.10 6.63
N SER A 6 -47.70 30.96 7.56
CA SER A 6 -47.58 30.71 9.00
C SER A 6 -48.46 29.54 9.44
N TYR A 7 -49.71 29.46 8.97
CA TYR A 7 -50.62 28.35 9.28
C TYR A 7 -50.15 27.01 8.70
N ILE A 8 -49.58 27.02 7.48
CA ILE A 8 -49.00 25.81 6.87
C ILE A 8 -47.78 25.34 7.67
N THR A 9 -46.91 26.27 8.07
CA THR A 9 -45.70 25.93 8.83
C THR A 9 -46.06 25.37 10.21
N PHE A 10 -47.03 25.99 10.90
CA PHE A 10 -47.57 25.48 12.16
C PHE A 10 -48.20 24.09 12.00
N GLY A 11 -48.97 23.87 10.93
CA GLY A 11 -49.54 22.56 10.62
C GLY A 11 -48.47 21.48 10.41
N ILE A 12 -47.38 21.80 9.71
CA ILE A 12 -46.24 20.87 9.51
C ILE A 12 -45.54 20.57 10.85
N VAL A 13 -45.30 21.58 11.69
CA VAL A 13 -44.66 21.39 13.00
C VAL A 13 -45.51 20.51 13.92
N VAL A 14 -46.83 20.76 13.97
CA VAL A 14 -47.75 19.92 14.75
C VAL A 14 -47.79 18.50 14.21
N PHE A 15 -47.82 18.31 12.89
CA PHE A 15 -47.77 16.99 12.27
C PHE A 15 -46.48 16.24 12.61
N LEU A 16 -45.31 16.88 12.46
CA LEU A 16 -44.02 16.28 12.82
C LEU A 16 -43.93 15.94 14.31
N PHE A 17 -44.48 16.78 15.18
CA PHE A 17 -44.55 16.52 16.61
C PHE A 17 -45.45 15.33 16.95
N VAL A 18 -46.61 15.20 16.30
CA VAL A 18 -47.50 14.05 16.45
C VAL A 18 -46.83 12.77 15.95
N VAL A 19 -46.17 12.80 14.79
CA VAL A 19 -45.41 11.65 14.26
C VAL A 19 -44.28 11.26 15.23
N PHE A 20 -43.56 12.23 15.78
CA PHE A 20 -42.50 12.00 16.76
C PHE A 20 -43.04 11.34 18.04
N LEU A 21 -44.17 11.81 18.57
CA LEU A 21 -44.83 11.18 19.72
C LEU A 21 -45.30 9.75 19.38
N ILE A 22 -45.89 9.53 18.21
CA ILE A 22 -46.31 8.18 17.78
C ILE A 22 -45.10 7.24 17.72
N VAL A 23 -43.97 7.68 17.17
CA VAL A 23 -42.73 6.88 17.12
C VAL A 23 -42.26 6.55 18.53
N ILE A 24 -42.21 7.53 19.45
CA ILE A 24 -41.78 7.31 20.84
C ILE A 24 -42.68 6.33 21.59
N PHE A 25 -44.00 6.50 21.49
CA PHE A 25 -44.97 5.65 22.20
C PHE A 25 -45.12 4.27 21.57
N SER A 26 -44.96 4.16 20.25
CA SER A 26 -45.10 2.89 19.52
C SER A 26 -43.81 2.07 19.46
N TRP A 27 -42.64 2.68 19.73
CA TRP A 27 -41.35 1.99 19.68
C TRP A 27 -41.29 0.77 20.61
N ARG A 28 -41.73 0.90 21.86
CA ARG A 28 -41.72 -0.20 22.83
C ARG A 28 -42.56 -1.42 22.40
N PRO A 29 -43.84 -1.28 22.00
CA PRO A 29 -44.63 -2.42 21.53
C PRO A 29 -44.11 -3.00 20.22
N ILE A 30 -43.61 -2.18 19.28
CA ILE A 30 -42.97 -2.64 18.04
C ILE A 30 -41.72 -3.46 18.35
N MET A 31 -40.83 -2.95 19.20
CA MET A 31 -39.63 -3.67 19.63
C MET A 31 -39.96 -4.97 20.36
N LYS A 32 -40.99 -4.97 21.23
CA LYS A 32 -41.45 -6.19 21.90
C LYS A 32 -41.97 -7.22 20.89
N MET A 33 -42.66 -6.78 19.84
CA MET A 33 -43.14 -7.66 18.77
C MET A 33 -41.99 -8.24 17.95
N ILE A 34 -41.04 -7.40 17.53
CA ILE A 34 -39.83 -7.82 16.80
C ILE A 34 -39.04 -8.82 17.64
N VAL A 35 -38.72 -8.49 18.90
CA VAL A 35 -37.99 -9.38 19.81
C VAL A 35 -38.73 -10.68 20.06
N LYS A 36 -40.06 -10.67 20.18
CA LYS A 36 -40.85 -11.90 20.33
C LYS A 36 -40.82 -12.77 19.07
N GLN A 37 -40.92 -12.16 17.89
CA GLN A 37 -40.86 -12.90 16.62
C GLN A 37 -39.46 -13.44 16.35
N THR A 38 -38.44 -12.58 16.40
CA THR A 38 -37.03 -12.97 16.24
C THR A 38 -36.59 -13.94 17.32
N GLY A 39 -36.98 -13.72 18.57
CA GLY A 39 -36.68 -14.63 19.69
C GLY A 39 -37.36 -15.99 19.54
N LYS A 40 -38.57 -16.06 18.99
CA LYS A 40 -39.20 -17.34 18.65
C LYS A 40 -38.35 -18.08 17.61
N ILE A 41 -37.99 -17.42 16.51
CA ILE A 41 -37.15 -18.01 15.46
C ILE A 41 -35.81 -18.50 16.04
N ILE A 42 -35.13 -17.67 16.82
CA ILE A 42 -33.80 -17.98 17.37
C ILE A 42 -33.84 -19.06 18.46
N PHE A 43 -34.86 -19.09 19.32
CA PHE A 43 -34.86 -19.96 20.49
C PHE A 43 -35.78 -21.19 20.38
N THR A 44 -36.68 -21.25 19.38
CA THR A 44 -37.62 -22.37 19.25
C THR A 44 -37.49 -23.16 17.95
N ASP A 45 -36.97 -22.56 16.87
CA ASP A 45 -36.87 -23.26 15.60
C ASP A 45 -35.74 -24.31 15.63
N SER A 46 -35.90 -25.35 14.82
CA SER A 46 -34.91 -26.42 14.69
C SER A 46 -33.56 -25.85 14.23
N TYR A 47 -32.45 -26.43 14.68
CA TYR A 47 -31.13 -25.86 14.38
C TYR A 47 -30.90 -25.68 12.88
N GLN A 48 -31.41 -26.59 12.04
CA GLN A 48 -31.27 -26.56 10.58
C GLN A 48 -32.04 -25.43 9.90
N GLU A 49 -33.10 -24.92 10.52
CA GLU A 49 -33.94 -23.84 10.00
C GLU A 49 -33.66 -22.50 10.70
N ASN A 50 -32.80 -22.54 11.72
CA ASN A 50 -32.46 -21.41 12.57
C ASN A 50 -31.27 -20.65 12.01
N ILE A 51 -31.32 -19.32 12.05
CA ILE A 51 -30.21 -18.45 11.62
C ILE A 51 -28.89 -18.72 12.37
N ILE A 52 -28.96 -19.36 13.56
CA ILE A 52 -27.81 -19.83 14.33
C ILE A 52 -26.96 -20.85 13.55
N GLU A 53 -27.53 -21.61 12.59
CA GLU A 53 -26.79 -22.52 11.71
C GLU A 53 -25.67 -21.81 10.93
N MET A 54 -25.83 -20.52 10.66
CA MET A 54 -24.80 -19.72 10.02
C MET A 54 -23.53 -19.59 10.88
N MET A 55 -23.62 -19.75 12.20
CA MET A 55 -22.44 -19.64 13.09
C MET A 55 -21.39 -20.73 12.84
N PRO A 56 -21.70 -22.05 12.90
CA PRO A 56 -20.73 -23.07 12.53
C PRO A 56 -20.31 -22.95 11.06
N GLY A 57 -21.23 -22.56 10.16
CA GLY A 57 -20.91 -22.29 8.75
C GLY A 57 -19.82 -21.20 8.60
N PHE A 58 -19.99 -20.05 9.24
CA PHE A 58 -19.02 -18.96 9.22
C PHE A 58 -17.73 -19.29 9.98
N LYS A 59 -17.79 -20.09 11.05
CA LYS A 59 -16.57 -20.55 11.72
C LYS A 59 -15.76 -21.50 10.84
N HIS A 60 -16.43 -22.37 10.07
CA HIS A 60 -15.79 -23.32 9.18
C HIS A 60 -15.25 -22.66 7.91
N MET A 61 -16.09 -21.86 7.24
CA MET A 61 -15.75 -21.21 5.97
C MET A 61 -14.94 -19.91 6.15
N GLY A 62 -15.14 -19.20 7.27
CA GLY A 62 -14.75 -17.81 7.44
C GLY A 62 -15.80 -16.85 6.86
N ILE A 63 -16.15 -15.79 7.60
CA ILE A 63 -17.17 -14.80 7.18
C ILE A 63 -16.82 -14.19 5.82
N GLN A 64 -15.56 -13.81 5.63
CA GLN A 64 -15.11 -13.21 4.38
C GLN A 64 -15.31 -14.17 3.19
N ASN A 65 -14.85 -15.41 3.30
CA ASN A 65 -14.98 -16.39 2.22
C ASN A 65 -16.44 -16.70 1.91
N ALA A 66 -17.29 -16.80 2.93
CA ALA A 66 -18.72 -17.02 2.75
C ALA A 66 -19.38 -15.87 1.97
N LEU A 67 -19.09 -14.61 2.33
CA LEU A 67 -19.62 -13.44 1.63
C LEU A 67 -19.05 -13.31 0.21
N GLU A 68 -17.74 -13.48 0.04
CA GLU A 68 -17.12 -13.45 -1.28
C GLU A 68 -17.66 -14.57 -2.20
N ASN A 69 -17.95 -15.77 -1.67
CA ASN A 69 -18.56 -16.84 -2.46
C ASN A 69 -19.97 -16.46 -2.95
N ASN A 70 -20.77 -15.80 -2.13
CA ASN A 70 -22.07 -15.28 -2.57
C ASN A 70 -21.91 -14.20 -3.67
N LEU A 71 -20.92 -13.31 -3.56
CA LEU A 71 -20.63 -12.33 -4.61
C LEU A 71 -20.17 -13.00 -5.91
N ARG A 72 -19.38 -14.08 -5.83
CA ARG A 72 -19.01 -14.90 -6.99
C ARG A 72 -20.24 -15.56 -7.62
N THR A 73 -21.15 -16.10 -6.81
CA THR A 73 -22.39 -16.72 -7.27
C THR A 73 -23.28 -15.73 -8.01
N GLU A 74 -23.43 -14.50 -7.47
CA GLU A 74 -24.27 -13.47 -8.10
C GLU A 74 -23.66 -12.93 -9.40
N SER A 75 -22.35 -12.68 -9.41
CA SER A 75 -21.69 -12.08 -10.57
C SER A 75 -21.35 -13.07 -11.68
N GLY A 76 -21.02 -14.32 -11.34
CA GLY A 76 -20.46 -15.30 -12.29
C GLY A 76 -19.09 -14.92 -12.86
N ASP A 77 -18.40 -13.93 -12.28
CA ASP A 77 -17.16 -13.34 -12.79
C ASP A 77 -16.11 -13.17 -11.67
N LEU A 78 -14.92 -12.70 -12.05
CA LEU A 78 -13.82 -12.37 -11.16
C LEU A 78 -14.23 -11.30 -10.13
N LEU A 79 -13.97 -11.56 -8.86
CA LEU A 79 -14.08 -10.50 -7.84
C LEU A 79 -12.94 -9.50 -7.95
N HIS A 80 -13.29 -8.22 -7.75
CA HIS A 80 -12.35 -7.11 -7.71
C HIS A 80 -12.18 -6.61 -6.27
N ARG A 81 -11.42 -7.36 -5.46
CA ARG A 81 -11.23 -7.04 -4.03
C ARG A 81 -10.21 -5.91 -3.82
N PRO A 82 -10.53 -4.87 -3.04
CA PRO A 82 -9.59 -3.82 -2.66
C PRO A 82 -8.69 -4.25 -1.51
N LEU A 83 -7.62 -3.50 -1.27
CA LEU A 83 -6.71 -3.57 -0.11
C LEU A 83 -5.84 -4.84 0.04
N GLY A 84 -5.99 -5.83 -0.85
CA GLY A 84 -5.07 -6.98 -0.95
C GLY A 84 -5.49 -8.19 -0.13
N SER A 85 -4.52 -8.89 0.45
CA SER A 85 -4.74 -10.13 1.22
C SER A 85 -5.19 -9.85 2.65
N SER A 86 -6.11 -10.67 3.16
CA SER A 86 -6.53 -10.71 4.57
C SER A 86 -5.90 -11.87 5.34
N LYS A 87 -5.05 -12.68 4.70
CA LYS A 87 -4.40 -13.83 5.35
C LYS A 87 -3.41 -13.38 6.41
N ASN A 88 -3.28 -14.20 7.44
CA ASN A 88 -2.25 -14.05 8.47
C ASN A 88 -0.93 -14.61 7.96
N TRP A 89 -0.12 -13.73 7.38
CA TRP A 89 1.24 -14.04 6.95
C TRP A 89 2.23 -13.86 8.11
N PRO A 90 3.39 -14.55 8.10
CA PRO A 90 4.55 -14.18 8.92
C PRO A 90 4.80 -12.66 8.87
N HIS A 91 4.76 -12.02 10.04
CA HIS A 91 4.75 -10.57 10.18
C HIS A 91 5.94 -10.10 11.04
N LEU A 92 6.14 -8.79 11.10
CA LEU A 92 7.32 -8.18 11.73
C LEU A 92 7.20 -8.03 13.25
N ASP A 93 6.04 -8.27 13.85
CA ASP A 93 5.80 -7.98 15.27
C ASP A 93 6.66 -8.81 16.23
N PRO A 94 6.94 -10.11 15.97
CA PRO A 94 7.81 -10.89 16.84
C PRO A 94 9.23 -10.35 16.96
N ILE A 95 9.66 -9.53 16.00
CA ILE A 95 10.98 -8.90 15.97
C ILE A 95 10.93 -7.62 16.80
N THR A 96 11.92 -7.42 17.67
CA THR A 96 12.07 -6.24 18.52
C THR A 96 13.49 -5.67 18.39
N PHE A 97 13.66 -4.41 18.78
CA PHE A 97 14.95 -3.74 18.76
C PHE A 97 15.69 -3.96 20.08
N ILE A 98 17.02 -4.07 20.03
CA ILE A 98 17.87 -4.19 21.22
C ILE A 98 18.22 -2.77 21.72
N PRO A 99 17.76 -2.36 22.91
CA PRO A 99 18.03 -1.02 23.42
C PRO A 99 19.48 -0.88 23.90
N ALA A 100 20.05 0.30 23.69
CA ALA A 100 21.31 0.72 24.30
C ALA A 100 21.08 1.08 25.77
N GLN A 101 21.90 0.55 26.67
CA GLN A 101 21.79 0.76 28.12
C GLN A 101 23.13 1.16 28.74
N THR A 102 24.21 0.47 28.38
CA THR A 102 25.55 0.68 28.97
C THR A 102 26.70 0.64 27.96
N SER A 103 26.55 -0.08 26.84
CA SER A 103 27.54 -0.10 25.75
C SER A 103 26.89 -0.52 24.42
N PRO A 104 26.55 0.42 23.52
CA PRO A 104 26.65 1.87 23.70
C PRO A 104 25.60 2.40 24.70
N PHE A 105 25.71 3.68 25.05
CA PHE A 105 24.62 4.43 25.70
C PHE A 105 23.63 4.93 24.65
N ALA A 106 22.40 5.21 25.07
CA ALA A 106 21.43 5.90 24.23
C ALA A 106 21.92 7.29 23.83
N VAL A 107 21.51 7.74 22.65
CA VAL A 107 21.81 9.07 22.11
C VAL A 107 20.79 10.08 22.64
N SER A 108 21.21 11.33 22.85
CA SER A 108 20.31 12.41 23.31
C SER A 108 19.16 12.65 22.35
N SER A 109 17.98 12.99 22.87
CA SER A 109 16.81 13.37 22.06
C SER A 109 17.05 14.61 21.19
N GLU A 110 17.97 15.48 21.60
CA GLU A 110 18.34 16.72 20.90
C GLU A 110 19.34 16.48 19.76
N ASP A 111 20.01 15.34 19.75
CA ASP A 111 21.01 15.05 18.72
C ASP A 111 20.33 14.71 17.40
N GLU A 112 20.83 15.30 16.32
CA GLU A 112 20.39 14.98 14.97
C GLU A 112 20.72 13.53 14.58
N VAL A 113 19.82 12.92 13.80
CA VAL A 113 19.97 11.54 13.29
C VAL A 113 19.82 11.56 11.78
N ASP A 114 20.87 11.16 11.07
CA ASP A 114 20.87 11.09 9.61
C ASP A 114 20.07 9.87 9.12
N VAL A 115 18.94 10.12 8.49
CA VAL A 115 18.07 9.10 7.88
C VAL A 115 18.03 9.20 6.35
N SER A 116 18.89 10.02 5.75
CA SER A 116 18.90 10.21 4.29
C SER A 116 19.41 8.97 3.56
N VAL A 117 18.87 8.75 2.35
CA VAL A 117 19.18 7.57 1.53
C VAL A 117 19.52 8.00 0.11
N THR A 118 20.44 7.27 -0.52
CA THR A 118 20.74 7.40 -1.95
C THR A 118 20.36 6.10 -2.65
N ILE A 119 19.47 6.18 -3.64
CA ILE A 119 19.00 5.06 -4.45
C ILE A 119 19.76 5.04 -5.77
N GLY A 120 20.22 3.86 -6.17
CA GLY A 120 21.03 3.67 -7.37
C GLY A 120 22.36 4.43 -7.31
N PRO A 121 23.23 4.15 -6.31
CA PRO A 121 24.46 4.92 -6.08
C PRO A 121 25.47 4.87 -7.24
N LYS A 122 25.29 3.96 -8.20
CA LYS A 122 26.12 3.84 -9.41
C LYS A 122 25.47 4.43 -10.67
N ALA A 123 24.23 4.89 -10.59
CA ALA A 123 23.62 5.65 -11.68
C ALA A 123 24.39 6.96 -11.92
N LYS A 124 24.28 7.53 -13.12
CA LYS A 124 24.92 8.81 -13.45
C LYS A 124 24.34 9.97 -12.63
N LYS A 125 23.05 9.88 -12.31
CA LYS A 125 22.32 10.83 -11.46
C LYS A 125 21.59 10.07 -10.34
N PRO A 126 22.29 9.60 -9.28
CA PRO A 126 21.65 8.89 -8.18
C PRO A 126 20.54 9.72 -7.53
N MET A 127 19.44 9.08 -7.12
CA MET A 127 18.35 9.78 -6.46
C MET A 127 18.63 9.83 -4.95
N LYS A 128 18.84 11.04 -4.42
CA LYS A 128 18.93 11.28 -2.98
C LYS A 128 17.59 11.74 -2.43
N ILE A 129 17.16 11.12 -1.33
CA ILE A 129 15.97 11.47 -0.56
C ILE A 129 16.35 11.68 0.91
N ASP A 130 15.66 12.60 1.57
CA ASP A 130 15.96 13.01 2.95
C ASP A 130 15.44 12.00 3.98
N ILE A 131 14.44 11.21 3.61
CA ILE A 131 13.82 10.18 4.43
C ILE A 131 13.73 8.85 3.65
N PRO A 132 13.82 7.68 4.30
CA PRO A 132 13.83 6.37 3.63
C PRO A 132 12.43 5.88 3.21
N LEU A 133 11.39 6.73 3.31
CA LEU A 133 10.00 6.38 3.04
C LEU A 133 9.53 7.07 1.75
N MET A 134 9.26 6.30 0.71
CA MET A 134 8.74 6.79 -0.57
C MET A 134 7.26 6.48 -0.70
N ILE A 135 6.50 7.36 -1.36
CA ILE A 135 5.08 7.11 -1.64
C ILE A 135 4.98 6.14 -2.82
N SER A 136 4.35 4.98 -2.58
CA SER A 136 4.23 3.91 -3.57
C SER A 136 3.38 4.30 -4.78
N GLY A 137 3.63 3.63 -5.90
CA GLY A 137 2.87 3.79 -7.14
C GLY A 137 1.39 3.50 -6.95
N MET A 138 0.57 4.56 -6.94
CA MET A 138 -0.89 4.50 -6.88
C MET A 138 -1.41 5.35 -8.04
N ALA A 139 -1.98 4.69 -9.03
CA ALA A 139 -2.25 5.23 -10.35
C ALA A 139 -3.39 6.25 -10.40
N TYR A 140 -3.18 7.39 -11.05
CA TYR A 140 -4.27 8.28 -11.47
C TYR A 140 -5.23 7.56 -12.42
N GLY A 141 -6.54 7.70 -12.20
CA GLY A 141 -7.57 7.11 -13.07
C GLY A 141 -7.86 5.64 -12.75
N VAL A 142 -6.82 4.82 -12.65
CA VAL A 142 -6.94 3.37 -12.40
C VAL A 142 -7.18 3.05 -10.91
N GLY A 143 -6.69 3.90 -10.01
CA GLY A 143 -6.79 3.68 -8.56
C GLY A 143 -7.29 4.90 -7.81
N VAL A 144 -6.55 6.00 -7.87
CA VAL A 144 -6.83 7.21 -7.08
C VAL A 144 -7.18 8.40 -7.97
N SER A 145 -7.88 9.39 -7.40
CA SER A 145 -8.25 10.62 -8.10
C SER A 145 -7.05 11.54 -8.37
N ALA A 146 -7.25 12.53 -9.24
CA ALA A 146 -6.22 13.53 -9.56
C ALA A 146 -5.79 14.31 -8.31
N GLU A 147 -6.75 14.67 -7.47
CA GLU A 147 -6.55 15.47 -6.26
C GLU A 147 -5.70 14.70 -5.22
N VAL A 148 -5.91 13.40 -5.11
CA VAL A 148 -5.10 12.54 -4.24
C VAL A 148 -3.65 12.43 -4.76
N ARG A 149 -3.45 12.33 -6.07
CA ARG A 149 -2.10 12.36 -6.68
C ARG A 149 -1.38 13.66 -6.41
N LEU A 150 -2.05 14.79 -6.58
CA LEU A 150 -1.50 16.10 -6.23
C LEU A 150 -1.16 16.21 -4.75
N ALA A 151 -2.00 15.67 -3.87
CA ALA A 151 -1.72 15.63 -2.44
C ALA A 151 -0.46 14.82 -2.11
N PHE A 152 -0.27 13.65 -2.76
CA PHE A 152 0.95 12.86 -2.62
C PHE A 152 2.18 13.60 -3.14
N ALA A 153 2.09 14.24 -4.30
CA ALA A 153 3.19 15.01 -4.88
C ALA A 153 3.62 16.16 -3.96
N GLN A 154 2.66 16.95 -3.45
CA GLN A 154 2.94 18.04 -2.51
C GLN A 154 3.56 17.52 -1.20
N ALA A 155 3.06 16.40 -0.67
CA ALA A 155 3.62 15.80 0.54
C ALA A 155 5.05 15.32 0.32
N ALA A 156 5.32 14.63 -0.80
CA ALA A 156 6.65 14.13 -1.14
C ALA A 156 7.69 15.27 -1.21
N ASN A 157 7.34 16.36 -1.90
CA ASN A 157 8.19 17.54 -2.02
C ASN A 157 8.50 18.17 -0.66
N LYS A 158 7.47 18.37 0.18
CA LYS A 158 7.63 19.00 1.51
C LYS A 158 8.46 18.16 2.49
N THR A 159 8.47 16.84 2.33
CA THR A 159 9.23 15.94 3.22
C THR A 159 10.55 15.46 2.59
N GLY A 160 10.97 16.03 1.46
CA GLY A 160 12.22 15.66 0.79
C GLY A 160 12.28 14.21 0.31
N THR A 161 11.12 13.60 -0.01
CA THR A 161 11.03 12.23 -0.53
C THR A 161 10.44 12.21 -1.94
N ALA A 162 10.22 11.02 -2.48
CA ALA A 162 9.72 10.80 -3.81
C ALA A 162 8.32 10.17 -3.84
N VAL A 163 7.57 10.50 -4.90
CA VAL A 163 6.28 9.89 -5.22
C VAL A 163 6.38 9.10 -6.53
N ASN A 164 5.80 7.91 -6.55
CA ASN A 164 5.72 7.07 -7.75
C ASN A 164 4.37 7.22 -8.46
N SER A 165 4.40 7.35 -9.79
CA SER A 165 3.24 7.60 -10.66
C SER A 165 2.16 6.52 -10.60
N GLY A 166 2.56 5.26 -10.38
CA GLY A 166 1.72 4.10 -10.66
C GLY A 166 1.47 3.90 -12.17
N GLU A 167 0.62 2.93 -12.52
CA GLU A 167 0.30 2.51 -13.90
C GLU A 167 -0.74 3.41 -14.59
N GLY A 168 -0.98 4.59 -14.03
CA GLY A 168 -2.06 5.49 -14.46
C GLY A 168 -1.62 6.49 -15.51
N GLY A 169 -2.49 7.45 -15.77
CA GLY A 169 -2.13 8.64 -16.54
C GLY A 169 -1.16 9.52 -15.75
N ILE A 170 -0.23 10.17 -16.44
CA ILE A 170 0.74 11.08 -15.82
C ILE A 170 0.24 12.51 -16.00
N MET A 171 0.07 13.22 -14.88
CA MET A 171 -0.37 14.62 -14.90
C MET A 171 0.83 15.55 -14.84
N GLN A 172 0.82 16.58 -15.68
CA GLN A 172 1.88 17.58 -15.71
C GLN A 172 1.98 18.33 -14.37
N GLU A 173 0.86 18.68 -13.76
CA GLU A 173 0.81 19.42 -12.50
C GLU A 173 1.32 18.57 -11.31
N GLU A 174 1.20 17.25 -11.41
CA GLU A 174 1.75 16.33 -10.43
C GLU A 174 3.28 16.31 -10.48
N LEU A 175 3.86 16.21 -11.67
CA LEU A 175 5.31 16.30 -11.87
C LEU A 175 5.86 17.63 -11.36
N ASP A 176 5.13 18.72 -11.60
CA ASP A 176 5.53 20.07 -11.16
C ASP A 176 5.46 20.22 -9.64
N ALA A 177 4.58 19.46 -8.97
CA ALA A 177 4.41 19.51 -7.51
C ALA A 177 5.32 18.55 -6.73
N ALA A 178 5.80 17.46 -7.33
CA ALA A 178 6.38 16.30 -6.64
C ALA A 178 7.74 16.51 -5.98
N GLY A 179 8.54 17.48 -6.44
CA GLY A 179 9.94 17.63 -6.04
C GLY A 179 10.81 16.48 -6.60
N LYS A 180 10.65 15.25 -6.09
CA LYS A 180 11.23 14.02 -6.63
C LYS A 180 10.15 13.10 -7.21
N TYR A 181 10.31 12.72 -8.48
CA TYR A 181 9.32 11.92 -9.18
C TYR A 181 9.86 10.58 -9.67
N ILE A 182 9.13 9.52 -9.37
CA ILE A 182 9.43 8.17 -9.85
C ILE A 182 8.42 7.84 -10.94
N LEU A 183 8.91 7.71 -12.18
CA LEU A 183 8.10 7.30 -13.31
C LEU A 183 7.96 5.77 -13.29
N GLN A 184 6.75 5.26 -13.13
CA GLN A 184 6.50 3.83 -13.25
C GLN A 184 6.25 3.43 -14.70
N PHE A 185 7.28 2.89 -15.34
CA PHE A 185 7.21 2.39 -16.70
C PHE A 185 6.50 1.04 -16.73
N SER A 186 5.26 1.05 -17.21
CA SER A 186 4.32 -0.07 -17.09
C SER A 186 3.99 -0.67 -18.47
N LYS A 187 3.33 -1.83 -18.47
CA LYS A 187 2.98 -2.61 -19.67
C LYS A 187 1.73 -2.04 -20.36
N THR A 188 1.74 -0.75 -20.60
CA THR A 188 0.62 0.08 -21.08
C THR A 188 1.02 0.85 -22.33
N GLU A 189 0.05 1.30 -23.12
CA GLU A 189 0.32 2.18 -24.26
C GLU A 189 0.54 3.65 -23.84
N TRP A 190 0.00 4.05 -22.68
CA TRP A 190 0.21 5.37 -22.10
C TRP A 190 1.41 5.42 -21.14
N GLY A 191 1.80 6.64 -20.76
CA GLY A 191 2.86 6.88 -19.79
C GLY A 191 4.28 6.74 -20.33
N LYS A 192 4.43 6.60 -21.65
CA LYS A 192 5.70 6.37 -22.37
C LYS A 192 6.23 7.62 -23.09
N ASP A 193 5.65 8.79 -22.83
CA ASP A 193 6.06 10.06 -23.46
C ASP A 193 7.47 10.47 -22.99
N GLU A 194 8.36 10.72 -23.95
CA GLU A 194 9.77 11.07 -23.70
C GLU A 194 9.90 12.29 -22.77
N LYS A 195 8.94 13.22 -22.81
CA LYS A 195 8.96 14.41 -21.93
C LYS A 195 8.88 14.04 -20.45
N PHE A 196 8.19 12.95 -20.10
CA PHE A 196 8.06 12.48 -18.73
C PHE A 196 9.29 11.67 -18.32
N ILE A 197 9.82 10.85 -19.23
CA ILE A 197 11.06 10.07 -19.03
C ILE A 197 12.24 11.00 -18.70
N LYS A 198 12.38 12.11 -19.44
CA LYS A 198 13.44 13.12 -19.22
C LYS A 198 13.31 13.90 -17.91
N ARG A 199 12.12 13.90 -17.29
CA ARG A 199 11.84 14.65 -16.06
C ARG A 199 11.82 13.78 -14.80
N ALA A 200 11.84 12.46 -14.95
CA ALA A 200 11.88 11.55 -13.81
C ALA A 200 13.22 11.67 -13.07
N ASP A 201 13.20 11.54 -11.74
CA ASP A 201 14.40 11.38 -10.91
C ASP A 201 14.79 9.91 -10.75
N MET A 202 13.86 9.00 -11.05
CA MET A 202 14.02 7.55 -11.01
C MET A 202 12.96 6.92 -11.92
N ILE A 203 13.29 5.81 -12.59
CA ILE A 203 12.34 5.06 -13.43
C ILE A 203 12.19 3.64 -12.88
N GLU A 204 10.95 3.22 -12.69
CA GLU A 204 10.58 1.89 -12.20
C GLU A 204 9.88 1.07 -13.28
N ILE A 205 10.57 0.08 -13.84
CA ILE A 205 9.96 -0.92 -14.72
C ILE A 205 9.08 -1.82 -13.86
N LYS A 206 7.76 -1.76 -14.05
CA LYS A 206 6.83 -2.61 -13.31
C LYS A 206 6.68 -3.96 -14.00
N LEU A 207 7.41 -4.96 -13.50
CA LEU A 207 7.21 -6.36 -13.89
C LEU A 207 6.00 -6.95 -13.18
N GLY A 208 5.84 -6.62 -11.89
CA GLY A 208 4.70 -7.05 -11.09
C GLY A 208 4.57 -6.36 -9.73
N GLN A 209 3.61 -6.82 -8.94
CA GLN A 209 3.24 -6.29 -7.62
C GLN A 209 2.77 -7.42 -6.70
N GLY A 210 2.92 -7.31 -5.38
CA GLY A 210 2.55 -8.40 -4.46
C GLY A 210 1.08 -8.83 -4.54
N ALA A 211 0.15 -7.93 -4.88
CA ALA A 211 -1.29 -8.19 -4.92
C ALA A 211 -1.82 -8.78 -6.24
N LYS A 212 -1.06 -8.60 -7.34
CA LYS A 212 -1.47 -8.95 -8.72
C LYS A 212 -0.41 -9.77 -9.47
N LEU A 213 0.78 -9.90 -8.90
CA LEU A 213 1.97 -10.42 -9.56
C LEU A 213 2.23 -9.67 -10.87
N GLY A 214 2.57 -10.40 -11.94
CA GLY A 214 2.76 -9.86 -13.28
C GLY A 214 1.49 -9.78 -14.13
N MET A 215 0.31 -10.08 -13.57
CA MET A 215 -0.92 -10.13 -14.36
C MET A 215 -1.35 -8.75 -14.85
N GLY A 216 -1.84 -8.71 -16.09
CA GLY A 216 -2.46 -7.55 -16.69
C GLY A 216 -3.83 -7.22 -16.09
N ALA A 217 -4.46 -6.19 -16.62
CA ALA A 217 -5.82 -5.81 -16.26
C ALA A 217 -6.52 -5.14 -17.45
N LYS A 218 -7.83 -5.34 -17.51
CA LYS A 218 -8.72 -4.69 -18.46
C LYS A 218 -9.68 -3.77 -17.69
N ILE A 219 -9.73 -2.50 -18.07
CA ILE A 219 -10.60 -1.50 -17.43
C ILE A 219 -11.63 -1.03 -18.44
N SER A 220 -12.90 -1.23 -18.11
CA SER A 220 -14.02 -0.81 -18.96
C SER A 220 -14.06 0.72 -19.10
N PRO A 221 -14.50 1.26 -20.25
CA PRO A 221 -14.73 2.69 -20.43
C PRO A 221 -15.66 3.31 -19.39
N LYS A 222 -16.60 2.52 -18.84
CA LYS A 222 -17.49 2.95 -17.75
C LYS A 222 -16.73 3.27 -16.46
N ASN A 223 -15.60 2.59 -16.27
CA ASN A 223 -14.78 2.66 -15.06
C ASN A 223 -13.54 3.57 -15.23
N LEU A 224 -13.43 4.27 -16.37
CA LEU A 224 -12.33 5.17 -16.69
C LEU A 224 -12.81 6.26 -17.65
N THR A 225 -13.27 7.36 -17.07
CA THR A 225 -13.93 8.46 -17.80
C THR A 225 -13.18 9.79 -17.65
N GLY A 226 -13.57 10.76 -18.49
CA GLY A 226 -13.13 12.15 -18.41
C GLY A 226 -11.61 12.33 -18.58
N ARG A 227 -11.04 13.26 -17.80
CA ARG A 227 -9.64 13.68 -17.90
C ARG A 227 -8.64 12.53 -17.81
N ALA A 228 -8.89 11.52 -16.96
CA ALA A 228 -7.97 10.40 -16.80
C ALA A 228 -7.79 9.63 -18.12
N ARG A 229 -8.89 9.48 -18.87
CA ARG A 229 -8.92 8.84 -20.17
C ARG A 229 -8.18 9.63 -21.24
N GLU A 230 -8.37 10.95 -21.25
CA GLU A 230 -7.70 11.88 -22.16
C GLU A 230 -6.18 11.87 -21.94
N VAL A 231 -5.74 11.90 -20.67
CA VAL A 231 -4.32 11.83 -20.31
C VAL A 231 -3.68 10.50 -20.73
N MET A 232 -4.46 9.41 -20.76
CA MET A 232 -4.00 8.11 -21.26
C MET A 232 -4.10 7.96 -22.79
N GLY A 233 -4.63 8.96 -23.51
CA GLY A 233 -4.77 8.90 -24.97
C GLY A 233 -5.82 7.90 -25.48
N LEU A 234 -6.76 7.48 -24.62
CA LEU A 234 -7.76 6.46 -24.95
C LEU A 234 -9.00 7.08 -25.61
N LYS A 235 -9.52 6.44 -26.67
CA LYS A 235 -10.77 6.87 -27.35
C LYS A 235 -11.97 6.61 -26.46
N LYS A 236 -13.10 7.32 -26.61
CA LYS A 236 -14.26 7.26 -25.69
C LYS A 236 -14.72 5.86 -25.24
N ASP A 237 -14.78 4.87 -26.13
CA ASP A 237 -15.35 3.54 -25.86
C ASP A 237 -14.31 2.39 -25.87
N GLU A 238 -13.02 2.73 -25.86
CA GLU A 238 -11.90 1.79 -25.86
C GLU A 238 -11.57 1.18 -24.49
N ASP A 239 -11.42 -0.13 -24.37
CA ASP A 239 -10.96 -0.69 -23.10
C ASP A 239 -9.52 -0.27 -22.79
N ALA A 240 -9.24 0.18 -21.56
CA ALA A 240 -7.86 0.44 -21.16
C ALA A 240 -7.19 -0.89 -20.80
N ILE A 241 -6.11 -1.23 -21.50
CA ILE A 241 -5.42 -2.51 -21.35
C ILE A 241 -4.06 -2.29 -20.68
N ILE A 242 -3.84 -3.01 -19.59
CA ILE A 242 -2.54 -3.25 -18.98
C ILE A 242 -2.16 -4.68 -19.34
N HIS A 243 -1.09 -4.86 -20.11
CA HIS A 243 -0.67 -6.16 -20.62
C HIS A 243 0.17 -6.95 -19.61
N GLU A 244 0.28 -8.26 -19.83
CA GLU A 244 1.14 -9.17 -19.07
C GLU A 244 2.63 -8.98 -19.41
N HIS A 245 2.94 -8.54 -20.62
CA HIS A 245 4.30 -8.38 -21.16
C HIS A 245 4.48 -6.99 -21.80
N PHE A 246 5.73 -6.51 -21.88
CA PHE A 246 6.10 -5.29 -22.61
C PHE A 246 6.20 -5.53 -24.11
N PHE A 247 6.61 -6.75 -24.51
CA PHE A 247 6.85 -7.15 -25.90
C PHE A 247 6.20 -8.49 -26.19
N GLU A 248 5.85 -8.72 -27.45
CA GLU A 248 5.43 -10.04 -27.92
C GLU A 248 6.62 -11.01 -27.87
N ASN A 249 6.43 -12.21 -27.29
CA ASN A 249 7.52 -13.18 -27.05
C ASN A 249 8.70 -12.62 -26.24
N GLN A 250 8.41 -11.74 -25.28
CA GLN A 250 9.40 -11.07 -24.42
C GLN A 250 10.47 -12.01 -23.86
N THR A 251 11.72 -11.62 -24.04
CA THR A 251 12.91 -12.24 -23.47
C THR A 251 13.59 -11.33 -22.45
N LEU A 252 14.56 -11.88 -21.69
CA LEU A 252 15.38 -11.08 -20.77
C LEU A 252 16.25 -10.05 -21.52
N LYS A 253 16.65 -10.37 -22.76
CA LYS A 253 17.43 -9.47 -23.61
C LYS A 253 16.63 -8.22 -23.96
N ASP A 254 15.35 -8.39 -24.31
CA ASP A 254 14.48 -7.25 -24.64
C ASP A 254 14.29 -6.33 -23.44
N LEU A 255 14.16 -6.89 -22.24
CA LEU A 255 14.08 -6.11 -21.00
C LEU A 255 15.39 -5.38 -20.67
N LYS A 256 16.54 -5.97 -21.00
CA LYS A 256 17.85 -5.31 -20.88
C LYS A 256 17.96 -4.13 -21.84
N GLU A 257 17.59 -4.33 -23.10
CA GLU A 257 17.57 -3.27 -24.12
C GLU A 257 16.62 -2.12 -23.70
N LEU A 258 15.47 -2.44 -23.08
CA LEU A 258 14.58 -1.44 -22.50
C LEU A 258 15.24 -0.66 -21.34
N VAL A 259 15.98 -1.32 -20.45
CA VAL A 259 16.72 -0.64 -19.36
C VAL A 259 17.74 0.34 -19.94
N ASP A 260 18.48 -0.08 -20.97
CA ASP A 260 19.49 0.75 -21.62
C ASP A 260 18.84 1.95 -22.34
N GLU A 261 17.73 1.75 -23.05
CA GLU A 261 16.97 2.82 -23.71
C GLU A 261 16.47 3.86 -22.70
N LEU A 262 15.83 3.43 -21.61
CA LEU A 262 15.32 4.34 -20.58
C LEU A 262 16.44 5.09 -19.87
N ARG A 263 17.59 4.43 -19.67
CA ARG A 263 18.79 5.05 -19.10
C ARG A 263 19.32 6.16 -19.99
N ASP A 264 19.36 5.94 -21.30
CA ASP A 264 19.82 6.94 -22.27
C ASP A 264 18.85 8.12 -22.36
N GLN A 265 17.54 7.84 -22.50
CA GLN A 265 16.51 8.88 -22.63
C GLN A 265 16.40 9.78 -21.39
N SER A 266 16.52 9.19 -20.19
CA SER A 266 16.49 9.93 -18.92
C SER A 266 17.78 10.71 -18.62
N GLY A 267 18.84 10.47 -19.39
CA GLY A 267 20.16 11.02 -19.12
C GLY A 267 20.84 10.43 -17.89
N GLY A 268 20.49 9.19 -17.53
CA GLY A 268 21.20 8.35 -16.55
C GLY A 268 20.69 8.44 -15.11
N VAL A 269 19.39 8.64 -14.90
CA VAL A 269 18.76 8.44 -13.57
C VAL A 269 18.74 6.95 -13.22
N PRO A 270 18.47 6.56 -11.95
CA PRO A 270 18.40 5.16 -11.59
C PRO A 270 17.23 4.49 -12.30
N ILE A 271 17.51 3.36 -12.95
CA ILE A 271 16.51 2.50 -13.59
C ILE A 271 16.39 1.23 -12.75
N GLY A 272 15.21 0.95 -12.22
CA GLY A 272 14.96 -0.24 -11.43
C GLY A 272 13.78 -1.05 -11.92
N ALA A 273 13.57 -2.19 -11.26
CA ALA A 273 12.43 -3.04 -11.55
C ALA A 273 11.68 -3.40 -10.27
N LYS A 274 10.35 -3.35 -10.35
CA LYS A 274 9.45 -3.80 -9.29
C LYS A 274 8.85 -5.16 -9.61
N MET A 275 8.88 -6.05 -8.62
CA MET A 275 8.32 -7.40 -8.73
C MET A 275 7.55 -7.80 -7.46
N GLY A 276 6.52 -8.63 -7.67
CA GLY A 276 5.89 -9.37 -6.57
C GLY A 276 6.82 -10.48 -6.10
N ALA A 277 7.07 -10.59 -4.80
CA ALA A 277 8.00 -11.55 -4.25
C ALA A 277 7.45 -12.98 -4.39
N GLY A 278 8.11 -13.82 -5.20
CA GLY A 278 7.76 -15.22 -5.43
C GLY A 278 8.65 -16.23 -4.70
N GLY A 279 8.32 -17.52 -4.85
CA GLY A 279 9.13 -18.61 -4.30
C GLY A 279 10.55 -18.68 -4.89
N LYS A 280 10.73 -18.17 -6.12
CA LYS A 280 11.98 -18.14 -6.90
C LYS A 280 12.72 -16.79 -6.84
N ILE A 281 12.48 -15.98 -5.82
CA ILE A 281 13.00 -14.61 -5.72
C ILE A 281 14.51 -14.46 -6.01
N GLU A 282 15.36 -15.43 -5.67
CA GLU A 282 16.78 -15.40 -6.03
C GLU A 282 17.04 -15.46 -7.53
N GLU A 283 16.32 -16.32 -8.26
CA GLU A 283 16.39 -16.44 -9.73
C GLU A 283 15.88 -15.14 -10.38
N ASP A 284 14.77 -14.59 -9.87
CA ASP A 284 14.23 -13.32 -10.35
C ASP A 284 15.22 -12.16 -10.12
N ILE A 285 15.88 -12.11 -8.97
CA ILE A 285 16.94 -11.11 -8.69
C ILE A 285 18.11 -11.27 -9.66
N ASP A 286 18.56 -12.50 -9.92
CA ASP A 286 19.67 -12.72 -10.86
C ASP A 286 19.33 -12.21 -12.27
N HIS A 287 18.12 -12.46 -12.75
CA HIS A 287 17.64 -11.90 -14.02
C HIS A 287 17.62 -10.36 -14.01
N LEU A 288 17.14 -9.73 -12.93
CA LEU A 288 17.16 -8.27 -12.81
C LEU A 288 18.58 -7.70 -12.81
N LEU A 289 19.54 -8.39 -12.17
CA LEU A 289 20.94 -7.99 -12.20
C LEU A 289 21.52 -8.10 -13.62
N GLU A 290 21.15 -9.13 -14.39
CA GLU A 290 21.55 -9.29 -15.80
C GLU A 290 20.97 -8.19 -16.71
N MET A 291 19.75 -7.72 -16.42
CA MET A 291 19.16 -6.54 -17.08
C MET A 291 19.94 -5.26 -16.81
N GLY A 292 20.75 -5.19 -15.74
CA GLY A 292 21.55 -3.99 -15.43
C GLY A 292 20.78 -2.90 -14.68
N VAL A 293 19.84 -3.29 -13.82
CA VAL A 293 19.09 -2.36 -12.97
C VAL A 293 19.97 -1.78 -11.85
N ASP A 294 19.70 -0.53 -11.46
CA ASP A 294 20.35 0.18 -10.35
C ASP A 294 19.67 -0.07 -9.00
N TYR A 295 18.40 -0.50 -9.02
CA TYR A 295 17.68 -0.89 -7.83
C TYR A 295 16.61 -1.95 -8.13
N ILE A 296 16.23 -2.69 -7.09
CA ILE A 296 15.19 -3.71 -7.14
C ILE A 296 14.15 -3.38 -6.08
N ALA A 297 12.88 -3.26 -6.48
CA ALA A 297 11.76 -3.13 -5.57
C ALA A 297 11.05 -4.47 -5.39
N VAL A 298 11.12 -5.03 -4.19
CA VAL A 298 10.50 -6.31 -3.82
C VAL A 298 9.22 -6.04 -3.04
N ASP A 299 8.10 -6.54 -3.56
CA ASP A 299 6.78 -6.33 -2.97
C ASP A 299 6.23 -7.65 -2.42
N GLY A 300 6.09 -7.76 -1.11
CA GLY A 300 5.58 -8.99 -0.46
C GLY A 300 4.10 -9.24 -0.74
N GLY A 301 3.64 -10.47 -0.54
CA GLY A 301 2.24 -10.90 -0.79
C GLY A 301 1.19 -10.13 0.03
N GLN A 302 1.60 -9.40 1.07
CA GLN A 302 0.75 -8.51 1.86
C GLN A 302 0.51 -7.13 1.18
N ALA A 303 0.95 -6.95 -0.07
CA ALA A 303 0.70 -5.73 -0.81
C ALA A 303 -0.80 -5.53 -1.07
N ALA A 304 -1.20 -4.26 -1.10
CA ALA A 304 -2.56 -3.86 -1.41
C ALA A 304 -2.73 -3.53 -2.90
N THR A 305 -3.97 -3.50 -3.35
CA THR A 305 -4.37 -3.00 -4.68
C THR A 305 -5.71 -2.27 -4.57
N HIS A 306 -6.01 -1.36 -5.50
CA HIS A 306 -7.34 -0.76 -5.61
C HIS A 306 -8.41 -1.83 -5.90
N ALA A 307 -8.08 -2.76 -6.79
CA ALA A 307 -8.95 -3.86 -7.19
C ALA A 307 -8.09 -5.00 -7.74
N GLY A 308 -8.35 -6.24 -7.33
CA GLY A 308 -7.66 -7.42 -7.85
C GLY A 308 -8.37 -8.71 -7.47
N ALA A 309 -8.04 -9.79 -8.18
CA ALA A 309 -8.54 -11.12 -7.89
C ALA A 309 -8.08 -11.57 -6.50
N PRO A 310 -9.00 -11.96 -5.59
CA PRO A 310 -8.65 -12.53 -4.28
C PRO A 310 -7.57 -13.61 -4.34
N VAL A 311 -7.69 -14.54 -5.29
CA VAL A 311 -6.76 -15.66 -5.49
C VAL A 311 -5.31 -15.18 -5.68
N LEU A 312 -5.09 -14.08 -6.41
CA LEU A 312 -3.74 -13.56 -6.65
C LEU A 312 -3.13 -12.95 -5.39
N SER A 313 -3.94 -12.29 -4.57
CA SER A 313 -3.46 -11.71 -3.30
C SER A 313 -3.28 -12.76 -2.21
N ASP A 314 -4.12 -13.80 -2.20
CA ASP A 314 -4.16 -14.77 -1.11
C ASP A 314 -3.27 -15.99 -1.36
N ASP A 315 -3.17 -16.48 -2.59
CA ASP A 315 -2.57 -17.78 -2.88
C ASP A 315 -1.22 -17.69 -3.60
N PHE A 316 -0.76 -16.48 -3.92
CA PHE A 316 0.51 -16.27 -4.58
C PHE A 316 1.47 -15.38 -3.79
N GLY A 317 2.75 -15.59 -4.07
CA GLY A 317 3.85 -14.83 -3.48
C GLY A 317 4.28 -15.33 -2.11
N ILE A 318 5.19 -14.57 -1.49
CA ILE A 318 5.74 -14.86 -0.16
C ILE A 318 5.59 -13.64 0.78
N PRO A 319 5.59 -13.85 2.10
CA PRO A 319 5.54 -12.76 3.08
C PRO A 319 6.65 -11.74 2.88
N THR A 320 6.35 -10.47 3.18
CA THR A 320 7.33 -9.36 3.14
C THR A 320 8.55 -9.66 4.00
N LEU A 321 8.36 -10.28 5.18
CA LEU A 321 9.46 -10.71 6.05
C LEU A 321 10.42 -11.67 5.34
N HIS A 322 9.89 -12.67 4.64
CA HIS A 322 10.71 -13.63 3.89
C HIS A 322 11.37 -12.95 2.69
N ALA A 323 10.62 -12.11 1.99
CA ALA A 323 11.07 -11.41 0.80
C ALA A 323 12.28 -10.51 1.08
N VAL A 324 12.22 -9.65 2.11
CA VAL A 324 13.34 -8.74 2.45
C VAL A 324 14.59 -9.51 2.87
N VAL A 325 14.43 -10.58 3.67
CA VAL A 325 15.56 -11.37 4.16
C VAL A 325 16.25 -12.10 3.01
N ARG A 326 15.48 -12.78 2.16
CA ARG A 326 15.99 -13.52 1.00
C ARG A 326 16.66 -12.57 0.01
N ALA A 327 15.99 -11.48 -0.36
CA ALA A 327 16.54 -10.50 -1.32
C ALA A 327 17.84 -9.87 -0.81
N SER A 328 17.85 -9.38 0.44
CA SER A 328 19.05 -8.77 1.03
C SER A 328 20.21 -9.77 1.13
N ASN A 329 19.94 -11.00 1.56
CA ASN A 329 20.96 -12.05 1.63
C ASN A 329 21.51 -12.39 0.24
N HIS A 330 20.63 -12.47 -0.76
CA HIS A 330 21.04 -12.78 -2.12
C HIS A 330 21.92 -11.67 -2.71
N LEU A 331 21.52 -10.40 -2.60
CA LEU A 331 22.34 -9.26 -3.05
C LEU A 331 23.70 -9.20 -2.35
N LYS A 332 23.77 -9.57 -1.07
CA LYS A 332 25.05 -9.73 -0.34
C LYS A 332 25.90 -10.86 -0.91
N ARG A 333 25.32 -12.03 -1.18
CA ARG A 333 26.03 -13.17 -1.80
C ARG A 333 26.56 -12.83 -3.19
N ARG A 334 25.80 -12.10 -4.00
CA ARG A 334 26.22 -11.60 -5.31
C ARG A 334 27.24 -10.45 -5.24
N LYS A 335 27.52 -9.92 -4.04
CA LYS A 335 28.44 -8.80 -3.79
C LYS A 335 28.04 -7.54 -4.57
N VAL A 336 26.74 -7.25 -4.61
CA VAL A 336 26.17 -6.09 -5.33
C VAL A 336 25.47 -5.08 -4.43
N LYS A 337 25.44 -5.30 -3.11
CA LYS A 337 24.65 -4.47 -2.18
C LYS A 337 25.14 -3.02 -2.07
N ASP A 338 26.38 -2.75 -2.48
CA ASP A 338 27.01 -1.43 -2.57
C ASP A 338 26.70 -0.68 -3.89
N ARG A 339 26.10 -1.37 -4.87
CA ARG A 339 25.81 -0.84 -6.22
C ARG A 339 24.34 -0.88 -6.60
N VAL A 340 23.60 -1.88 -6.12
CA VAL A 340 22.17 -2.08 -6.41
C VAL A 340 21.37 -1.90 -5.13
N SER A 341 20.48 -0.91 -5.13
CA SER A 341 19.61 -0.62 -3.99
C SER A 341 18.45 -1.63 -3.90
N LEU A 342 17.98 -1.92 -2.69
CA LEU A 342 16.83 -2.76 -2.39
C LEU A 342 15.72 -1.90 -1.78
N VAL A 343 14.60 -1.79 -2.47
CA VAL A 343 13.38 -1.16 -1.96
C VAL A 343 12.39 -2.25 -1.58
N VAL A 344 11.68 -2.10 -0.47
CA VAL A 344 10.71 -3.10 0.02
C VAL A 344 9.33 -2.49 0.23
N SER A 345 8.29 -3.25 -0.11
CA SER A 345 6.88 -2.98 0.24
C SER A 345 6.09 -4.24 0.55
N GLY A 346 4.82 -4.06 0.92
CA GLY A 346 3.86 -5.11 1.22
C GLY A 346 3.55 -5.19 2.72
N GLY A 347 2.33 -4.83 3.15
CA GLY A 347 1.89 -4.95 4.55
C GLY A 347 2.63 -4.09 5.59
N LEU A 348 3.43 -3.11 5.16
CA LEU A 348 4.15 -2.20 6.06
C LEU A 348 3.27 -0.99 6.39
N VAL A 349 2.91 -0.81 7.66
CA VAL A 349 1.87 0.16 8.07
C VAL A 349 2.24 1.09 9.21
N ILE A 350 3.30 0.79 9.96
CA ILE A 350 3.74 1.58 11.12
C ILE A 350 5.26 1.80 11.11
N PRO A 351 5.78 2.83 11.81
CA PRO A 351 7.21 3.16 11.83
C PRO A 351 8.12 1.99 12.23
N GLY A 352 7.67 1.16 13.19
CA GLY A 352 8.37 -0.05 13.58
C GLY A 352 8.52 -1.06 12.43
N HIS A 353 7.54 -1.19 11.54
CA HIS A 353 7.66 -2.06 10.36
C HIS A 353 8.72 -1.52 9.40
N PHE A 354 8.69 -0.21 9.13
CA PHE A 354 9.64 0.44 8.22
C PHE A 354 11.07 0.28 8.72
N LEU A 355 11.32 0.57 10.00
CA LEU A 355 12.65 0.47 10.60
C LEU A 355 13.17 -0.98 10.63
N LYS A 356 12.29 -1.96 10.91
CA LYS A 356 12.67 -3.39 10.91
C LYS A 356 13.11 -3.85 9.52
N VAL A 357 12.39 -3.50 8.45
CA VAL A 357 12.82 -3.92 7.09
C VAL A 357 14.11 -3.24 6.64
N LEU A 358 14.35 -1.99 7.06
CA LEU A 358 15.63 -1.31 6.86
C LEU A 358 16.77 -2.05 7.60
N ALA A 359 16.58 -2.42 8.86
CA ALA A 359 17.54 -3.24 9.62
C ALA A 359 17.78 -4.62 8.98
N LEU A 360 16.74 -5.22 8.37
CA LEU A 360 16.85 -6.49 7.63
C LEU A 360 17.60 -6.36 6.31
N GLY A 361 17.86 -5.13 5.86
CA GLY A 361 18.78 -4.78 4.78
C GLY A 361 18.11 -4.20 3.53
N ALA A 362 16.88 -3.68 3.64
CA ALA A 362 16.33 -2.73 2.66
C ALA A 362 17.06 -1.37 2.77
N ASP A 363 17.17 -0.65 1.67
CA ASP A 363 17.70 0.72 1.65
C ASP A 363 16.59 1.76 1.75
N ALA A 364 15.41 1.48 1.19
CA ALA A 364 14.23 2.34 1.29
C ALA A 364 12.93 1.51 1.35
N VAL A 365 11.84 2.16 1.72
CA VAL A 365 10.53 1.55 1.90
C VAL A 365 9.49 2.28 1.07
N TYR A 366 8.70 1.51 0.32
CA TYR A 366 7.50 2.03 -0.33
C TYR A 366 6.31 1.94 0.63
N VAL A 367 5.65 3.07 0.88
CA VAL A 367 4.46 3.18 1.71
C VAL A 367 3.23 3.35 0.82
N GLY A 368 2.27 2.43 0.92
CA GLY A 368 1.04 2.41 0.12
C GLY A 368 -0.22 2.64 0.96
N SER A 369 -0.75 1.57 1.55
CA SER A 369 -2.03 1.64 2.30
C SER A 369 -2.00 2.64 3.44
N ALA A 370 -0.93 2.67 4.24
CA ALA A 370 -0.85 3.58 5.39
C ALA A 370 -0.88 5.05 4.98
N ILE A 371 -0.12 5.43 3.95
CA ILE A 371 -0.12 6.83 3.47
C ILE A 371 -1.45 7.17 2.78
N LEU A 372 -2.10 6.23 2.08
CA LEU A 372 -3.43 6.44 1.52
C LEU A 372 -4.46 6.80 2.60
N PHE A 373 -4.53 6.02 3.68
CA PHE A 373 -5.43 6.29 4.80
C PHE A 373 -5.06 7.57 5.55
N ALA A 374 -3.76 7.85 5.71
CA ALA A 374 -3.28 9.09 6.31
C ALA A 374 -3.70 10.32 5.49
N THR A 375 -3.57 10.28 4.17
CA THR A 375 -4.03 11.33 3.25
C THR A 375 -5.54 11.56 3.35
N ALA A 376 -6.33 10.49 3.54
CA ALA A 376 -7.77 10.59 3.70
C ALA A 376 -8.23 11.07 5.09
N HIS A 377 -7.37 11.00 6.11
CA HIS A 377 -7.72 11.06 7.54
C HIS A 377 -8.67 12.22 7.90
N SER A 378 -8.36 13.45 7.49
CA SER A 378 -9.15 14.65 7.81
C SER A 378 -10.47 14.75 7.03
N GLN A 379 -10.72 13.82 6.10
CA GLN A 379 -11.77 13.92 5.10
C GLN A 379 -12.68 12.68 5.05
N VAL A 380 -12.40 11.65 5.86
CA VAL A 380 -13.15 10.38 5.86
C VAL A 380 -14.63 10.53 6.24
N THR A 381 -14.97 11.57 7.00
CA THR A 381 -16.35 11.87 7.44
C THR A 381 -17.28 12.21 6.29
N LYS A 382 -16.75 12.53 5.10
CA LYS A 382 -17.54 12.77 3.89
C LYS A 382 -18.24 11.50 3.40
N ALA A 383 -17.63 10.33 3.62
CA ALA A 383 -18.18 9.04 3.21
C ALA A 383 -18.94 8.33 4.34
N LEU A 384 -18.46 8.46 5.58
CA LEU A 384 -19.06 7.80 6.74
C LEU A 384 -20.43 8.39 7.10
N PRO A 385 -21.34 7.61 7.70
CA PRO A 385 -21.20 6.20 8.08
C PRO A 385 -21.64 5.20 7.00
N PHE A 386 -22.10 5.68 5.84
CA PHE A 386 -22.79 4.83 4.86
C PHE A 386 -21.86 4.18 3.83
N GLU A 387 -20.66 4.73 3.65
CA GLU A 387 -19.71 4.29 2.63
C GLU A 387 -18.30 4.18 3.23
N PRO A 388 -17.44 3.28 2.72
CA PRO A 388 -16.07 3.14 3.23
C PRO A 388 -15.26 4.44 3.10
N PRO A 389 -14.34 4.76 4.03
CA PRO A 389 -13.46 5.94 3.96
C PRO A 389 -12.70 6.10 2.64
N THR A 390 -12.41 4.97 1.98
CA THR A 390 -11.67 4.96 0.72
C THR A 390 -12.45 5.56 -0.45
N GLN A 391 -13.77 5.73 -0.34
CA GLN A 391 -14.62 6.37 -1.35
C GLN A 391 -14.32 7.87 -1.56
N VAL A 392 -13.52 8.47 -0.68
CA VAL A 392 -13.04 9.85 -0.83
C VAL A 392 -11.74 9.93 -1.64
N VAL A 393 -11.01 8.80 -1.80
CA VAL A 393 -9.70 8.78 -2.48
C VAL A 393 -9.67 8.03 -3.80
N TRP A 394 -10.58 7.08 -4.00
CA TRP A 394 -10.71 6.37 -5.27
C TRP A 394 -11.09 7.29 -6.41
N ASN A 395 -10.54 7.03 -7.61
CA ASN A 395 -10.89 7.81 -8.79
C ASN A 395 -12.41 7.82 -9.01
N GLU A 396 -13.02 6.65 -8.92
CA GLU A 396 -14.45 6.43 -9.09
C GLU A 396 -15.23 6.52 -7.78
N GLY A 397 -14.59 7.00 -6.72
CA GLY A 397 -15.19 7.11 -5.41
C GLY A 397 -16.34 8.11 -5.43
N LYS A 398 -17.46 7.75 -4.80
CA LYS A 398 -18.66 8.60 -4.76
C LYS A 398 -18.39 10.01 -4.20
N TYR A 399 -17.38 10.15 -3.35
CA TYR A 399 -17.01 11.40 -2.69
C TYR A 399 -15.65 11.95 -3.14
N SER A 400 -15.06 11.41 -4.22
CA SER A 400 -13.75 11.84 -4.74
C SER A 400 -13.73 13.33 -5.07
N HIS A 401 -14.81 13.84 -5.69
CA HIS A 401 -14.99 15.25 -6.03
C HIS A 401 -15.00 16.21 -4.83
N GLN A 402 -15.15 15.69 -3.60
CA GLN A 402 -15.10 16.50 -2.38
C GLN A 402 -13.71 16.53 -1.76
N PHE A 403 -12.76 15.74 -2.26
CA PHE A 403 -11.41 15.68 -1.71
C PHE A 403 -10.67 17.01 -1.90
N LYS A 404 -10.15 17.55 -0.79
CA LYS A 404 -9.36 18.78 -0.77
C LYS A 404 -7.88 18.42 -0.76
N VAL A 405 -7.16 18.88 -1.79
CA VAL A 405 -5.73 18.60 -2.00
C VAL A 405 -4.89 19.04 -0.80
N GLU A 406 -5.08 20.28 -0.33
CA GLU A 406 -4.27 20.87 0.75
C GLU A 406 -4.40 20.10 2.08
N ASP A 407 -5.63 19.72 2.46
CA ASP A 407 -5.91 18.94 3.66
C ASP A 407 -5.27 17.55 3.58
N GLY A 408 -5.36 16.92 2.40
CA GLY A 408 -4.72 15.64 2.12
C GLY A 408 -3.20 15.70 2.18
N ALA A 409 -2.60 16.69 1.52
CA ALA A 409 -1.16 16.90 1.50
C ALA A 409 -0.61 17.14 2.92
N LYS A 410 -1.28 17.98 3.70
CA LYS A 410 -0.92 18.26 5.10
C LYS A 410 -1.03 17.02 5.99
N SER A 411 -2.03 16.17 5.75
CA SER A 411 -2.21 14.94 6.53
C SER A 411 -1.12 13.90 6.19
N ALA A 412 -0.81 13.75 4.91
CA ALA A 412 0.29 12.91 4.42
C ALA A 412 1.67 13.37 4.94
N GLU A 413 1.94 14.67 4.86
CA GLU A 413 3.17 15.30 5.37
C GLU A 413 3.34 15.02 6.87
N LYS A 414 2.30 15.23 7.68
CA LYS A 414 2.31 14.94 9.12
C LYS A 414 2.59 13.47 9.42
N PHE A 415 1.99 12.55 8.66
CA PHE A 415 2.21 11.12 8.84
C PHE A 415 3.67 10.72 8.54
N LEU A 416 4.24 11.23 7.44
CA LEU A 416 5.64 10.98 7.10
C LEU A 416 6.58 11.56 8.16
N ASN A 417 6.38 12.81 8.57
CA ASN A 417 7.21 13.46 9.59
C ASN A 417 7.13 12.72 10.94
N ALA A 418 5.92 12.38 11.41
CA ALA A 418 5.75 11.64 12.66
C ALA A 418 6.39 10.25 12.59
N SER A 419 6.24 9.55 11.46
CA SER A 419 6.86 8.24 11.26
C SER A 419 8.38 8.31 11.34
N ILE A 420 8.98 9.34 10.75
CA ILE A 420 10.42 9.56 10.78
C ILE A 420 10.92 9.94 12.17
N GLU A 421 10.19 10.78 12.92
CA GLU A 421 10.58 11.11 14.28
C GLU A 421 10.49 9.91 15.23
N GLU A 422 9.50 9.02 15.06
CA GLU A 422 9.47 7.73 15.78
C GLU A 422 10.67 6.84 15.40
N MET A 423 11.03 6.78 14.12
CA MET A 423 12.21 6.02 13.66
C MET A 423 13.51 6.59 14.22
N LYS A 424 13.69 7.92 14.23
CA LYS A 424 14.85 8.58 14.85
C LYS A 424 14.90 8.32 16.35
N THR A 425 13.76 8.37 17.03
CA THR A 425 13.66 8.04 18.47
C THR A 425 14.13 6.62 18.75
N ALA A 426 13.70 5.64 17.93
CA ALA A 426 14.17 4.26 18.04
C ALA A 426 15.66 4.11 17.76
N LEU A 427 16.20 4.81 16.74
CA LEU A 427 17.65 4.84 16.47
C LEU A 427 18.43 5.39 17.68
N ARG A 428 17.98 6.48 18.28
CA ARG A 428 18.60 7.05 19.48
C ARG A 428 18.57 6.09 20.67
N ALA A 429 17.45 5.38 20.86
CA ALA A 429 17.30 4.36 21.89
C ALA A 429 18.23 3.15 21.68
N MET A 430 18.68 2.90 20.45
CA MET A 430 19.72 1.92 20.11
C MET A 430 21.15 2.51 20.15
N GLY A 431 21.31 3.76 20.55
CA GLY A 431 22.61 4.44 20.59
C GLY A 431 23.15 4.84 19.21
N LYS A 432 22.28 4.98 18.20
CA LYS A 432 22.66 5.24 16.81
C LYS A 432 22.42 6.68 16.39
N ARG A 433 23.31 7.20 15.54
CA ARG A 433 23.23 8.57 14.98
C ARG A 433 22.94 8.61 13.48
N SER A 434 22.91 7.45 12.84
CA SER A 434 22.56 7.35 11.43
C SER A 434 21.83 6.04 11.14
N LEU A 435 20.93 6.06 10.17
CA LEU A 435 20.33 4.86 9.60
C LEU A 435 21.39 3.89 9.04
N LYS A 436 22.56 4.38 8.62
CA LYS A 436 23.68 3.54 8.14
C LYS A 436 24.28 2.65 9.22
N GLU A 437 24.10 3.00 10.49
CA GLU A 437 24.55 2.19 11.64
C GLU A 437 23.57 1.08 11.99
N LEU A 438 22.34 1.11 11.43
CA LEU A 438 21.30 0.12 11.68
C LEU A 438 21.59 -1.17 10.92
N SER A 439 21.43 -2.30 11.59
CA SER A 439 21.71 -3.61 11.03
C SER A 439 20.86 -4.70 11.68
N ARG A 440 20.95 -5.91 11.15
CA ARG A 440 20.32 -7.10 11.75
C ARG A 440 20.79 -7.41 13.17
N LYS A 441 21.97 -6.91 13.58
CA LYS A 441 22.50 -7.12 14.93
C LYS A 441 21.73 -6.35 15.99
N ASP A 442 20.94 -5.37 15.57
CA ASP A 442 20.13 -4.53 16.46
C ASP A 442 18.73 -5.11 16.68
N LEU A 443 18.48 -6.33 16.18
CA LEU A 443 17.20 -7.03 16.24
C LEU A 443 17.31 -8.29 17.11
N THR A 444 16.23 -8.61 17.81
CA THR A 444 16.01 -9.92 18.45
C THR A 444 14.55 -10.33 18.24
N SER A 445 14.22 -11.61 18.38
CA SER A 445 12.82 -12.08 18.27
C SER A 445 12.40 -12.87 19.49
N TYR A 446 11.19 -12.63 19.97
CA TYR A 446 10.57 -13.43 21.04
C TYR A 446 9.80 -14.64 20.50
N ASP A 447 9.77 -14.82 19.18
CA ASP A 447 9.35 -16.05 18.53
C ASP A 447 10.57 -16.81 17.99
N GLU A 448 10.75 -18.06 18.44
CA GLU A 448 11.92 -18.89 18.11
C GLU A 448 11.98 -19.22 16.62
N LEU A 449 10.83 -19.55 16.03
CA LEU A 449 10.74 -19.87 14.61
C LEU A 449 11.17 -18.67 13.77
N THR A 450 10.64 -17.48 14.06
CA THR A 450 11.02 -16.23 13.41
C THR A 450 12.51 -15.96 13.57
N ALA A 451 13.04 -16.04 14.80
CA ALA A 451 14.46 -15.82 15.08
C ALA A 451 15.37 -16.70 14.21
N ARG A 452 15.05 -18.00 14.16
CA ARG A 452 15.78 -18.99 13.36
C ARG A 452 15.65 -18.75 11.86
N MET A 453 14.45 -18.42 11.36
CA MET A 453 14.19 -18.21 9.94
C MET A 453 14.99 -17.03 9.36
N ILE A 454 15.11 -15.93 10.11
CA ILE A 454 15.76 -14.71 9.61
C ILE A 454 17.21 -14.52 10.08
N GLY A 455 17.66 -15.39 10.98
CA GLY A 455 19.02 -15.42 11.51
C GLY A 455 19.31 -14.27 12.49
N ILE A 456 18.40 -14.05 13.45
CA ILE A 456 18.60 -13.11 14.57
C ILE A 456 18.49 -13.83 15.92
N PRO A 457 19.04 -13.26 17.02
CA PRO A 457 18.95 -13.88 18.34
C PRO A 457 17.51 -14.09 18.81
N TYR A 458 17.23 -15.27 19.37
CA TYR A 458 16.00 -15.56 20.12
C TYR A 458 16.14 -15.01 21.55
N THR A 459 15.09 -14.37 22.09
CA THR A 459 15.16 -13.65 23.38
C THR A 459 15.34 -14.54 24.60
N PHE A 460 15.02 -15.84 24.50
CA PHE A 460 15.00 -16.74 25.66
C PHE A 460 15.60 -18.10 25.35
N GLN A 461 16.84 -18.35 25.73
CA GLN A 461 17.38 -19.72 25.74
C GLN A 461 17.27 -20.28 27.16
N PRO A 462 16.42 -21.29 27.43
CA PRO A 462 16.40 -21.92 28.73
C PRO A 462 17.77 -22.54 29.02
N LEU A 463 18.39 -22.12 30.13
CA LEU A 463 19.68 -22.62 30.60
C LEU A 463 19.61 -24.16 30.73
N GLY A 464 20.25 -24.89 29.81
CA GLY A 464 20.34 -26.37 29.89
C GLY A 464 20.43 -27.15 28.58
N GLY A 465 20.21 -26.55 27.41
CA GLY A 465 20.18 -27.25 26.12
C GLY A 465 21.51 -27.27 25.34
N LYS A 466 22.59 -27.80 25.93
CA LYS A 466 23.89 -28.16 25.31
C LYS A 466 24.55 -27.16 24.32
N GLY A 467 25.55 -26.45 24.83
CA GLY A 467 26.73 -26.00 24.07
C GLY A 467 28.01 -26.32 24.86
N LYS A 468 28.63 -27.46 24.55
CA LYS A 468 30.08 -27.65 24.60
C LYS A 468 30.53 -27.82 23.15
#